data_AF-A0A6L9XVU1-F1
#
_entry.id   AF-A0A6L9XVU1-F1
#
_cell.length_a   1.000
_cell.length_b   1.000
_cell.length_c   1.000
_cell.angle_alpha   90.00
_cell.angle_beta   90.00
_cell.angle_gamma   90.00
#
_symmetry.space_group_name_H-M   'P 1'
#
loop_
_entity.id
_entity.type
_entity.pdbx_description
1 polymer ?
#
loop_
_entity_poly.entity_id
_entity_poly.type
_entity_poly.pdbx_seq_one_letter_code
_entity_poly.pdbx_strand_id
1 'polypeptide(L)' 'MARHLTFSARLLRRDATPQTVVVRGTSDTPPKTLRRAAGGGGQLAFDVYALVDADGWPHEATYTYVETVERASANPDL' A
#
# COMPACT_ATOMS: atom_id res chain seq x y z
N MET A 1 -19.00 14.55 -0.99
CA MET A 1 -17.95 14.69 -2.02
C MET A 1 -16.70 13.99 -1.48
N ALA A 2 -16.10 13.04 -2.21
CA ALA A 2 -14.84 12.44 -1.77
C ALA A 2 -13.70 13.40 -2.07
N ARG A 3 -12.93 13.79 -1.06
CA ARG A 3 -11.79 14.69 -1.23
C ARG A 3 -10.62 13.89 -1.78
N HIS A 4 -10.22 14.18 -3.03
CA HIS A 4 -9.04 13.56 -3.61
C HIS A 4 -7.80 14.27 -3.06
N LEU A 5 -6.94 13.53 -2.37
CA LEU A 5 -5.66 14.02 -1.86
C LEU A 5 -4.53 13.10 -2.29
N THR A 6 -3.32 13.62 -2.34
CA THR A 6 -2.10 12.84 -2.56
C THR A 6 -1.23 12.93 -1.33
N PHE A 7 -0.75 11.79 -0.85
CA PHE A 7 0.13 11.73 0.32
C PHE A 7 1.33 10.82 0.05
N SER A 8 2.41 11.06 0.78
CA SER A 8 3.61 10.24 0.79
C SER A 8 3.43 9.06 1.74
N ALA A 9 3.38 7.85 1.22
CA ALA A 9 3.38 6.63 2.01
C ALA A 9 4.81 6.12 2.18
N ARG A 10 5.31 6.15 3.41
CA ARG A 10 6.62 5.57 3.76
C ARG A 10 6.44 4.10 4.11
N LEU A 11 7.00 3.22 3.30
CA LEU A 11 6.89 1.77 3.41
C LEU A 11 8.14 1.20 4.08
N LEU A 12 7.94 0.53 5.20
CA LEU A 12 8.98 -0.14 5.98
C LEU A 12 8.91 -1.66 5.75
N ARG A 13 10.07 -2.30 5.61
CA ARG A 13 10.21 -3.75 5.52
C ARG A 13 11.50 -4.15 6.23
N ARG A 14 11.45 -5.20 7.05
CA ARG A 14 12.51 -5.59 7.99
C ARG A 14 13.91 -5.70 7.34
N ASP A 15 13.96 -6.19 6.11
CA ASP A 15 15.21 -6.50 5.40
C ASP A 15 15.34 -5.73 4.08
N ALA A 16 14.68 -4.57 3.96
CA ALA A 16 14.79 -3.72 2.78
C ALA A 16 14.87 -2.24 3.16
N THR A 17 15.52 -1.46 2.30
CA THR A 17 15.55 0.00 2.45
C THR A 17 14.13 0.55 2.43
N PRO A 18 13.76 1.46 3.36
CA PRO A 18 12.49 2.13 3.33
C PRO A 18 12.22 2.76 1.96
N GLN A 19 10.99 2.60 1.47
CA GLN A 19 10.57 3.16 0.19
C GLN A 19 9.48 4.20 0.42
N THR A 20 9.57 5.34 -0.25
CA THR A 20 8.50 6.34 -0.24
C THR A 20 7.77 6.31 -1.56
N VAL A 21 6.44 6.19 -1.52
CA VAL A 21 5.58 6.18 -2.71
C VAL A 21 4.46 7.20 -2.56
N VAL A 22 4.08 7.84 -3.67
CA VAL A 22 2.95 8.77 -3.67
C VAL A 22 1.66 8.00 -3.91
N VAL A 23 0.72 8.09 -2.98
CA VAL A 23 -0.57 7.40 -3.04
C VAL A 23 -1.68 8.43 -3.15
N ARG A 24 -2.68 8.13 -3.99
CA ARG A 24 -3.93 8.89 -4.05
C ARG A 24 -4.88 8.38 -2.97
N GLY A 25 -5.23 9.25 -2.03
CA GLY A 25 -6.28 9.04 -1.05
C GLY A 25 -7.59 9.70 -1.49
N THR A 26 -8.70 9.15 -1.02
CA THR A 26 -10.05 9.70 -1.24
C THR A 26 -10.79 9.96 0.07
N SER A 27 -10.10 9.78 1.21
CA SER A 27 -10.62 9.89 2.57
C SER A 27 -9.89 10.97 3.34
N ASP A 28 -10.54 11.55 4.34
CA ASP A 28 -9.94 12.49 5.28
C ASP A 28 -9.10 11.79 6.37
N THR A 29 -9.04 10.46 6.35
CA THR A 29 -8.20 9.64 7.24
C THR A 29 -7.23 8.76 6.42
N PRO A 30 -6.04 8.44 6.94
CA PRO A 30 -5.14 7.52 6.26
C PRO A 30 -5.79 6.15 6.09
N PRO A 31 -5.61 5.48 4.93
CA PRO A 31 -6.04 4.11 4.77
C PRO A 31 -5.31 3.22 5.79
N LYS A 32 -6.03 2.30 6.43
CA LYS A 32 -5.42 1.37 7.40
C LYS A 32 -4.48 0.37 6.73
N THR A 33 -4.69 0.12 5.43
CA THR A 33 -3.98 -0.89 4.66
C THR A 33 -3.70 -0.37 3.27
N LEU A 34 -2.47 -0.59 2.80
CA LEU A 34 -2.06 -0.35 1.42
C LEU A 34 -1.72 -1.67 0.74
N ARG A 35 -2.10 -1.79 -0.53
CA ARG A 35 -1.76 -2.93 -1.38
C ARG A 35 -0.94 -2.42 -2.56
N ARG A 36 0.22 -3.02 -2.78
CA ARG A 36 1.12 -2.70 -3.88
C ARG A 36 1.47 -3.95 -4.65
N ALA A 37 1.62 -3.87 -5.96
CA ALA A 37 2.15 -4.99 -6.74
C ALA A 37 3.55 -5.37 -6.24
N ALA A 38 3.75 -6.65 -5.94
CA ALA A 38 5.02 -7.18 -5.48
C ALA A 38 5.92 -7.43 -6.71
N GLY A 39 6.60 -6.36 -7.18
CA GLY A 39 7.56 -6.39 -8.30
C GLY A 39 7.01 -5.88 -9.66
N GLY A 40 7.84 -5.97 -10.71
CA GLY A 40 7.58 -5.38 -12.03
C GLY A 40 7.06 -6.38 -13.05
N GLY A 41 6.00 -6.01 -13.79
CA GLY A 41 5.54 -6.71 -15.00
C GLY A 41 4.76 -8.00 -14.75
N GLY A 42 3.43 -7.92 -14.73
CA GLY A 42 2.54 -9.10 -14.84
C GLY A 42 2.33 -9.94 -13.57
N GLN A 43 2.85 -9.52 -12.42
CA GLN A 43 2.81 -10.36 -11.22
C GLN A 43 1.43 -10.43 -10.56
N LEU A 44 1.01 -11.66 -10.30
CA LEU A 44 -0.17 -12.05 -9.52
C LEU A 44 0.10 -11.94 -8.02
N ALA A 45 0.92 -11.00 -7.56
CA ALA A 45 1.29 -10.90 -6.14
C ALA A 45 1.21 -9.46 -5.66
N PHE A 46 0.70 -9.28 -4.45
CA PHE A 46 0.51 -7.98 -3.82
C PHE A 46 1.15 -7.95 -2.44
N ASP A 47 2.09 -7.04 -2.24
CA ASP A 47 2.57 -6.70 -0.91
C ASP A 47 1.50 -5.88 -0.19
N VAL A 48 1.15 -6.33 1.02
CA VAL A 48 0.21 -5.69 1.93
C VAL A 48 1.00 -4.98 3.01
N TYR A 49 0.68 -3.70 3.21
CA TYR A 49 1.28 -2.86 4.23
C TYR A 49 0.20 -2.34 5.18
N ALA A 50 0.46 -2.39 6.48
CA ALA A 50 -0.43 -1.88 7.52
C ALA A 50 0.08 -0.53 8.04
N LEU A 51 -0.84 0.40 8.30
CA LEU A 51 -0.54 1.70 8.88
C LEU A 51 0.06 1.52 10.28
N VAL A 52 1.21 2.16 10.53
CA VAL A 52 1.87 2.14 11.84
C VAL A 52 1.95 3.53 12.47
N ASP A 53 2.01 4.58 11.64
CA ASP A 53 2.06 5.96 12.10
C ASP A 53 1.35 6.88 11.09
N ALA A 54 0.53 7.78 11.63
CA ALA A 54 -0.35 8.70 10.93
C ALA A 54 -0.10 10.17 11.29
N ASP A 55 0.92 10.47 12.10
CA ASP A 55 1.16 11.82 12.63
C ASP A 55 1.41 12.86 11.52
N GLY A 56 1.90 12.43 10.35
CA GLY A 56 2.12 13.28 9.18
C GLY A 56 0.89 13.56 8.31
N TRP A 57 -0.29 13.04 8.66
CA TRP A 57 -1.48 13.14 7.82
C TRP A 57 -1.99 14.59 7.72
N PRO A 58 -2.44 15.10 6.54
CA PRO A 58 -2.71 14.38 5.28
C PRO A 58 -1.54 14.32 4.29
N HIS A 59 -0.33 14.71 4.68
CA HIS A 59 0.81 14.79 3.78
C HIS A 59 1.65 13.51 3.75
N GLU A 60 1.78 12.83 4.89
CA GLU A 60 2.60 11.65 5.06
C GLU A 60 1.92 10.62 5.97
N ALA A 61 2.18 9.33 5.72
CA ALA A 61 1.84 8.25 6.64
C ALA A 61 2.84 7.11 6.49
N THR A 62 3.14 6.43 7.59
CA THR A 62 4.11 5.32 7.63
C THR A 62 3.39 3.98 7.74
N TYR A 63 3.86 3.02 6.95
CA TYR A 63 3.30 1.67 6.88
C TYR A 63 4.39 0.63 7.01
N THR A 64 4.08 -0.51 7.62
CA THR A 64 4.96 -1.67 7.68
C THR A 64 4.44 -2.79 6.79
N TYR A 65 5.34 -3.49 6.12
CA TYR A 65 5.04 -4.72 5.39
C TYR A 65 4.47 -5.76 6.35
N VAL A 66 3.39 -6.42 5.93
CA VAL A 66 2.73 -7.50 6.67
C VAL A 66 2.97 -8.82 5.95
N GLU A 67 2.56 -8.92 4.69
CA GLU A 67 2.62 -10.14 3.90
C GLU A 67 2.57 -9.84 2.40
N THR A 68 2.94 -10.84 1.58
CA THR A 68 2.69 -10.84 0.14
C THR A 68 1.56 -11.82 -0.13
N VAL A 69 0.48 -11.33 -0.71
CA VAL A 69 -0.69 -12.13 -1.08
C VAL A 69 -0.67 -12.39 -2.58
N GLU A 70 -0.73 -13.66 -2.96
CA GLU A 70 -0.92 -14.04 -4.35
C GLU A 70 -2.40 -13.90 -4.75
N ARG A 71 -2.65 -13.29 -5.91
CA ARG A 71 -3.94 -13.34 -6.58
C ARG A 71 -4.13 -14.80 -6.99
N ALA A 72 -5.17 -15.44 -6.45
CA ALA A 72 -5.64 -16.69 -7.02
C ALA A 72 -5.80 -16.50 -8.53
N SER A 73 -5.08 -17.29 -9.32
CA SER A 73 -5.37 -17.43 -10.74
C SER A 73 -6.86 -17.65 -10.86
N ALA A 74 -7.57 -16.74 -11.52
CA ALA A 74 -8.97 -17.01 -11.86
C ALA A 74 -8.92 -18.32 -12.64
N ASN A 75 -9.39 -19.41 -12.02
CA ASN A 75 -9.48 -20.70 -12.69
C ASN A 75 -10.37 -20.45 -13.92
N PRO A 76 -9.89 -20.54 -15.16
CA PRO A 76 -10.70 -20.26 -16.34
C PRO A 76 -11.66 -21.42 -16.67
N ASP A 77 -12.04 -22.22 -15.67
CA ASP A 77 -12.83 -23.43 -15.83
C ASP A 77 -13.99 -23.41 -14.82
N LEU A 78 -15.08 -22.73 -15.21
CA LEU A 78 -16.48 -22.98 -14.82
C LEU A 78 -17.42 -22.27 -15.79
#